data_AF-A0A0G1DB95-F1
#
_entry.id   AF-A0A0G1DB95-F1
#
_cell.length_a   1.000
_cell.length_b   1.000
_cell.length_c   1.000
_cell.angle_alpha   90.00
_cell.angle_beta   90.00
_cell.angle_gamma   90.00
#
_symmetry.space_group_name_H-M   'P 1'
#
loop_
_entity.id
_entity.type
_entity.pdbx_description
1 polymer ?
#
loop_
_entity_poly.entity_id
_entity_poly.type
_entity_poly.pdbx_seq_one_letter_code
_entity_poly.pdbx_strand_id
1 'polypeptide(L)'
;MAIYKIVGVVNFFLGIFEVVFPLIFILFTIPRLTELYAEFQANGPNLIHTYIFLSILIVMGLGNFFLGFKLFSKFGYKEKYLKIAIIFIIVSFLLGGVFTKITSISIIMPIYNLSSEL
;
A
#
# COMPACT_ATOMS: atom_id res chain seq x y z
N MET A 1 16.19 0.45 25.05
CA MET A 1 16.99 0.37 23.79
C MET A 1 16.37 -0.60 22.76
N ALA A 2 15.87 -1.76 23.16
CA ALA A 2 15.30 -2.76 22.25
C ALA A 2 14.06 -2.29 21.46
N ILE A 3 13.13 -1.58 22.12
CA ILE A 3 11.88 -1.10 21.49
C ILE A 3 12.12 -0.20 20.26
N TYR A 4 13.12 0.69 20.31
CA TYR A 4 13.48 1.55 19.17
C TYR A 4 13.97 0.75 17.97
N LYS A 5 14.73 -0.32 18.22
CA LYS A 5 15.19 -1.22 17.16
C LYS A 5 14.02 -1.99 16.56
N ILE A 6 13.15 -2.56 17.41
CA ILE A 6 11.99 -3.33 16.95
C ILE A 6 11.05 -2.46 16.10
N VAL A 7 10.63 -1.30 16.64
CA VAL A 7 9.74 -0.37 15.92
C VAL A 7 10.42 0.15 14.65
N GLY A 8 11.73 0.39 14.68
CA GLY A 8 12.51 0.80 13.52
C GLY A 8 12.54 -0.26 12.42
N VAL A 9 12.77 -1.53 12.77
CA VAL A 9 12.74 -2.67 11.83
C VAL A 9 11.35 -2.80 11.20
N VAL A 10 10.30 -2.75 12.02
CA VAL A 10 8.92 -2.86 11.56
C VAL A 10 8.59 -1.74 10.59
N ASN A 11 8.82 -0.47 10.96
CA ASN A 11 8.59 0.68 10.08
C ASN A 11 9.39 0.59 8.78
N PHE A 12 10.64 0.14 8.85
CA PHE A 12 11.49 0.03 7.66
C PHE A 12 10.94 -0.99 6.66
N PHE A 13 10.64 -2.21 7.09
CA PHE A 13 10.09 -3.24 6.21
C PHE A 13 8.68 -2.91 5.73
N LEU A 14 7.86 -2.37 6.63
CA LEU A 14 6.51 -1.96 6.30
C LEU A 14 6.52 -0.82 5.27
N GLY A 15 7.44 0.14 5.41
CA GLY A 15 7.64 1.20 4.43
C GLY A 15 8.10 0.70 3.06
N ILE A 16 9.03 -0.27 3.01
CA ILE A 16 9.43 -0.92 1.75
C ILE A 16 8.22 -1.59 1.10
N PHE A 17 7.46 -2.36 1.88
CA PHE A 17 6.28 -3.07 1.37
C PHE A 17 5.23 -2.10 0.81
N GLU A 18 4.90 -1.04 1.56
CA GLU A 18 3.93 -0.01 1.16
C GLU A 18 4.37 0.82 -0.05
N VAL A 19 5.65 0.81 -0.43
CA VAL A 19 6.12 1.45 -1.67
C VAL A 19 6.18 0.44 -2.82
N VAL A 20 6.84 -0.70 -2.61
CA VAL A 20 7.08 -1.69 -3.66
C VAL A 20 5.79 -2.33 -4.13
N PHE A 21 4.88 -2.67 -3.21
CA PHE A 21 3.66 -3.38 -3.56
C PHE A 21 2.72 -2.54 -4.45
N PRO A 22 2.42 -1.26 -4.13
CA PRO A 22 1.67 -0.40 -5.06
C PRO A 22 2.33 -0.20 -6.41
N LEU A 23 3.65 -0.10 -6.47
CA LEU A 23 4.38 0.02 -7.74
C LEU A 23 4.18 -1.21 -8.61
N ILE A 24 4.22 -2.42 -8.03
CA ILE A 24 3.93 -3.66 -8.75
C ILE A 24 2.50 -3.61 -9.34
N PHE A 25 1.53 -3.12 -8.57
CA PHE A 25 0.15 -2.99 -9.04
C PHE A 25 0.01 -2.02 -10.21
N ILE A 26 0.63 -0.85 -10.11
CA ILE A 26 0.57 0.20 -11.15
C ILE A 26 1.26 -0.28 -12.43
N LEU A 27 2.42 -0.93 -12.31
CA LEU A 27 3.26 -1.28 -13.46
C LEU A 27 2.86 -2.60 -14.14
N PHE A 28 2.28 -3.55 -13.39
CA PHE A 28 2.01 -4.89 -13.92
C PHE A 28 0.53 -5.27 -13.82
N THR A 29 -0.08 -5.17 -12.64
CA THR A 29 -1.45 -5.68 -12.42
C THR A 29 -2.50 -4.87 -13.17
N ILE A 30 -2.48 -3.54 -13.04
CA ILE A 30 -3.48 -2.66 -13.66
C ILE A 30 -3.41 -2.74 -15.19
N PRO A 31 -2.23 -2.61 -15.85
CA PRO A 31 -2.14 -2.76 -17.29
C PRO A 31 -2.69 -4.10 -17.79
N ARG A 32 -2.32 -5.19 -17.12
CA ARG A 32 -2.78 -6.53 -17.51
C ARG A 32 -4.30 -6.70 -17.34
N LEU A 33 -4.88 -6.11 -16.29
CA LEU A 33 -6.32 -6.10 -16.08
C LEU A 33 -7.02 -5.31 -17.21
N THR A 34 -6.50 -4.15 -17.59
CA THR A 34 -7.06 -3.34 -18.67
C THR A 34 -6.98 -4.04 -20.03
N GLU A 35 -5.88 -4.72 -20.34
CA GLU A 35 -5.75 -5.57 -21.54
C GLU A 35 -6.81 -6.66 -21.57
N LEU A 36 -7.00 -7.39 -20.47
CA LEU A 36 -8.01 -8.44 -20.36
C LEU A 36 -9.41 -7.91 -20.68
N TYR A 37 -9.78 -6.76 -20.12
CA TYR A 37 -11.07 -6.12 -20.41
C TYR A 37 -11.25 -5.78 -21.89
N ALA A 38 -10.20 -5.30 -22.55
CA ALA A 38 -10.22 -5.02 -23.97
C ALA A 38 -10.39 -6.29 -24.82
N GLU A 39 -9.77 -7.41 -24.43
CA GLU A 39 -9.94 -8.71 -25.08
C GLU A 39 -11.41 -9.18 -25.08
N PHE A 40 -12.16 -8.87 -24.02
CA PHE A 40 -13.58 -9.19 -23.87
C PHE A 40 -14.54 -8.09 -24.38
N GLN A 41 -14.02 -7.01 -24.99
CA GLN A 41 -14.81 -5.85 -25.42
C GLN A 41 -15.65 -5.20 -24.29
N ALA A 42 -15.27 -5.44 -23.04
CA ALA A 42 -15.97 -4.93 -21.87
C ALA A 42 -15.45 -3.53 -21.50
N ASN A 43 -16.33 -2.70 -20.93
CA ASN A 43 -15.91 -1.42 -20.37
C ASN A 43 -14.95 -1.66 -19.20
N GLY A 44 -13.74 -1.10 -19.29
CA GLY A 44 -12.72 -1.23 -18.26
C GLY A 44 -13.18 -0.67 -16.90
N PRO A 45 -12.61 -1.16 -15.79
CA PRO A 45 -12.99 -0.71 -14.46
C PRO A 45 -12.57 0.75 -14.24
N ASN A 46 -13.34 1.49 -13.43
CA ASN A 46 -12.94 2.83 -13.00
C ASN A 46 -11.81 2.71 -11.97
N LEU A 47 -10.60 3.16 -12.34
CA LEU A 47 -9.38 3.01 -11.55
C LEU A 47 -9.01 4.25 -10.74
N ILE A 48 -9.78 5.34 -10.79
CA ILE A 48 -9.45 6.61 -10.11
C ILE A 48 -9.25 6.38 -8.60
N HIS A 49 -10.18 5.69 -7.95
CA HIS A 49 -10.09 5.41 -6.52
C HIS A 49 -8.90 4.50 -6.19
N THR A 50 -8.59 3.54 -7.07
CA THR A 50 -7.42 2.67 -6.95
C THR A 50 -6.13 3.48 -7.00
N TYR A 51 -5.97 4.38 -7.98
CA TYR A 51 -4.77 5.22 -8.09
C TYR A 51 -4.61 6.18 -6.92
N ILE A 52 -5.70 6.82 -6.46
CA ILE A 52 -5.66 7.68 -5.27
C ILE A 52 -5.17 6.88 -4.07
N PHE A 53 -5.74 5.69 -3.85
CA PHE A 53 -5.39 4.86 -2.72
C PHE A 53 -3.94 4.35 -2.77
N LEU A 54 -3.50 3.86 -3.94
CA LEU A 54 -2.12 3.41 -4.15
C LEU A 54 -1.12 4.56 -3.94
N SER A 55 -1.47 5.79 -4.33
CA SER A 55 -0.65 6.97 -4.10
C SER A 55 -0.52 7.30 -2.61
N ILE A 56 -1.61 7.22 -1.84
CA ILE A 56 -1.60 7.41 -0.38
C ILE A 56 -0.71 6.36 0.29
N LEU A 57 -0.82 5.09 -0.13
CA LEU A 57 0.03 4.00 0.35
C LEU A 57 1.52 4.28 0.12
N ILE A 58 1.90 4.74 -1.07
CA ILE A 58 3.29 5.08 -1.39
C ILE A 58 3.80 6.21 -0.48
N VAL A 59 3.01 7.28 -0.30
CA VAL A 59 3.39 8.41 0.58
C VAL A 59 3.58 7.94 2.02
N MET A 60 2.68 7.08 2.53
CA MET A 60 2.85 6.50 3.85
C MET A 60 4.08 5.60 3.95
N GLY A 61 4.33 4.79 2.93
CA GLY A 61 5.47 3.89 2.88
C GLY A 61 6.79 4.64 2.94
N LEU A 62 6.90 5.77 2.26
CA LEU A 62 8.05 6.68 2.37
C LEU A 62 8.20 7.23 3.80
N GLY A 63 7.10 7.57 4.46
CA GLY A 63 7.08 8.01 5.86
C GLY A 63 7.56 6.92 6.83
N ASN A 64 7.01 5.71 6.71
CA ASN A 64 7.41 4.53 7.48
C ASN A 64 8.90 4.21 7.26
N PHE A 65 9.37 4.21 6.01
CA PHE A 65 10.77 3.98 5.69
C PHE A 65 11.70 5.01 6.35
N PHE A 66 11.36 6.29 6.25
CA PHE A 66 12.12 7.38 6.86
C PHE A 66 12.17 7.26 8.39
N LEU A 67 11.03 6.98 9.03
CA LEU A 67 10.94 6.81 10.49
C LEU A 67 11.73 5.59 10.96
N GLY A 68 11.66 4.48 10.21
CA GLY A 68 12.48 3.30 10.42
C GLY A 68 13.96 3.63 10.43
N PHE A 69 14.45 4.30 9.40
CA PHE A 69 15.85 4.75 9.31
C PHE A 69 16.25 5.69 10.46
N LYS A 70 15.40 6.66 10.81
CA LYS A 70 15.67 7.59 11.91
C LYS A 70 15.77 6.91 13.27
N LEU A 71 14.99 5.87 13.53
CA LEU A 71 15.03 5.10 14.77
C LEU A 71 16.31 4.26 14.93
N PHE A 72 16.95 3.86 13.83
CA PHE A 72 18.28 3.24 13.85
C PHE A 72 19.42 4.25 14.05
N SER A 73 19.23 5.52 13.68
CA SER A 73 20.25 6.55 13.82
C SER A 73 20.63 6.79 15.30
N LYS A 74 21.85 7.26 15.59
CA LYS A 74 22.31 7.55 16.96
C LYS A 74 21.86 8.91 17.51
N PHE A 75 21.06 9.68 16.76
CA PHE A 75 20.71 11.06 17.12
C PHE A 75 19.71 11.18 18.29
N GLY A 76 19.80 12.28 19.05
CA GLY A 76 19.16 12.50 20.35
C GLY A 76 17.64 12.72 20.39
N TYR A 77 16.92 12.62 19.27
CA TYR A 77 15.47 12.89 19.20
C TYR A 77 14.59 11.62 19.10
N LYS A 78 15.08 10.47 19.58
CA LYS A 78 14.46 9.15 19.33
C LYS A 78 13.03 9.02 19.84
N GLU A 79 12.66 9.66 20.95
CA GLU A 79 11.32 9.53 21.53
C GLU A 79 10.21 10.12 20.66
N LYS A 80 10.44 11.30 20.07
CA LYS A 80 9.45 11.94 19.17
C LYS A 80 9.20 11.05 17.96
N TYR A 81 10.28 10.54 17.35
CA TYR A 81 10.17 9.62 16.21
C TYR A 81 9.53 8.29 16.59
N LEU A 82 9.77 7.77 17.79
CA LEU A 82 9.15 6.53 18.25
C LEU A 82 7.62 6.68 18.33
N LYS A 83 7.12 7.78 18.93
CA LYS A 83 5.67 8.03 19.01
C LYS A 83 5.03 8.13 17.63
N ILE A 84 5.66 8.87 16.72
CA ILE A 84 5.16 9.02 15.34
C ILE A 84 5.19 7.67 14.61
N ALA A 85 6.27 6.90 14.74
CA ALA A 85 6.43 5.60 14.10
C ALA A 85 5.39 4.57 14.55
N ILE A 86 4.96 4.62 15.83
CA ILE A 86 3.88 3.76 16.33
C ILE A 86 2.54 4.17 15.71
N ILE A 87 2.26 5.49 15.63
CA ILE A 87 1.05 6.00 14.97
C ILE A 87 1.01 5.55 13.51
N PHE A 88 2.13 5.68 12.79
CA PHE A 88 2.25 5.24 11.40
C PHE A 88 1.97 3.75 11.24
N ILE A 89 2.53 2.87 12.10
CA ILE A 89 2.21 1.43 12.07
C ILE A 89 0.70 1.19 12.21
N ILE A 90 0.03 1.86 13.16
CA ILE A 90 -1.41 1.66 13.39
C ILE A 90 -2.21 2.12 12.16
N VAL A 91 -1.89 3.30 11.63
CA VAL A 91 -2.55 3.86 10.45
C VAL A 91 -2.32 2.98 9.22
N SER A 92 -1.10 2.48 9.02
CA SER A 92 -0.74 1.48 8.01
C SER A 92 -1.57 0.22 8.09
N PHE A 93 -1.79 -0.31 9.30
CA PHE A 93 -2.59 -1.51 9.48
C PHE A 93 -4.07 -1.27 9.13
N LEU A 94 -4.62 -0.12 9.53
CA LEU A 94 -5.99 0.28 9.18
C LEU A 94 -6.16 0.49 7.67
N LEU A 95 -5.20 1.17 7.03
CA LEU A 95 -5.20 1.37 5.58
C LEU A 95 -5.02 0.05 4.83
N GLY A 96 -4.21 -0.88 5.34
CA GLY A 96 -4.10 -2.23 4.79
C GLY A 96 -5.46 -2.93 4.71
N GLY A 97 -6.29 -2.83 5.76
CA GLY A 97 -7.65 -3.38 5.74
C GLY A 97 -8.56 -2.75 4.68
N VAL A 98 -8.50 -1.43 4.51
CA VAL A 98 -9.25 -0.71 3.48
C VAL A 98 -8.77 -1.11 2.09
N PHE A 99 -7.46 -1.25 1.91
CA PHE A 99 -6.85 -1.65 0.65
C PHE A 99 -7.38 -3.00 0.17
N THR A 100 -7.34 -4.03 1.04
CA THR A 100 -7.79 -5.38 0.69
C THR A 100 -9.24 -5.39 0.21
N LYS A 101 -10.09 -4.53 0.77
CA LYS A 101 -11.48 -4.37 0.34
C LYS A 101 -11.59 -3.70 -1.03
N ILE A 102 -10.85 -2.61 -1.27
CA ILE A 102 -10.84 -1.93 -2.57
C ILE A 102 -10.30 -2.85 -3.65
N THR A 103 -9.16 -3.52 -3.40
CA THR A 103 -8.58 -4.50 -4.34
C THR A 103 -9.53 -5.65 -4.63
N SER A 104 -10.21 -6.19 -3.62
CA SER A 104 -11.22 -7.22 -3.81
C SER A 104 -12.36 -6.73 -4.72
N ILE A 105 -12.88 -5.52 -4.52
CA ILE A 105 -13.90 -4.94 -5.39
C ILE A 105 -13.36 -4.71 -6.81
N SER A 106 -12.14 -4.21 -6.94
CA SER A 106 -11.51 -3.90 -8.23
C SER A 106 -10.96 -5.11 -8.99
N ILE A 107 -10.95 -6.32 -8.41
CA ILE A 107 -10.46 -7.54 -9.08
C ILE A 107 -11.54 -8.62 -9.15
N ILE A 108 -12.28 -8.86 -8.06
CA ILE A 108 -13.26 -9.96 -7.99
C ILE A 108 -14.56 -9.58 -8.68
N MET A 109 -15.05 -8.36 -8.46
CA MET A 109 -16.31 -7.90 -9.06
C MET A 109 -16.23 -7.78 -10.59
N PRO A 110 -15.10 -7.29 -11.15
CA PRO A 110 -14.75 -7.44 -12.56
C PRO A 110 -14.90 -8.82 -13.17
N ILE A 111 -14.29 -9.83 -12.56
CA ILE A 111 -14.31 -11.21 -13.05
C ILE A 111 -15.74 -11.76 -13.01
N TYR A 112 -16.49 -11.43 -11.95
CA TYR A 112 -17.89 -11.79 -11.83
C TYR A 112 -18.74 -11.18 -12.95
N ASN A 113 -18.55 -9.90 -13.26
CA ASN A 113 -19.29 -9.22 -14.32
C ASN A 113 -18.96 -9.78 -15.71
N LEU A 114 -17.68 -10.09 -15.97
CA LEU A 114 -17.22 -10.78 -17.19
C LEU A 114 -17.87 -12.15 -17.36
N SER A 115 -18.04 -12.91 -16.27
CA SER A 115 -18.68 -14.24 -16.31
C SER A 115 -20.20 -14.20 -16.43
N SER A 116 -20.85 -13.08 -16.08
CA SER A 116 -22.31 -12.93 -16.14
C SER A 116 -22.82 -12.36 -17.47
N GLU A 117 -21.94 -11.75 -18.26
CA GLU A 117 -22.24 -11.25 -19.62
C GLU A 117 -21.97 -12.31 -20.72
N LEU A 118 -21.38 -13.45 -20.36
CA LEU A 118 -21.24 -14.67 -21.18
C LEU A 118 -22.42 -15.61 -20.97
#